data_AF-A0A936U1E3-F1
#
_entry.id   AF-A0A936U1E3-F1
#
_cell.length_a   1.000
_cell.length_b   1.000
_cell.length_c   1.000
_cell.angle_alpha   90.00
_cell.angle_beta   90.00
_cell.angle_gamma   90.00
#
_symmetry.space_group_name_H-M   'P 1'
#
loop_
_entity.id
_entity.type
_entity.pdbx_description
1 polymer ?
#
loop_
_entity_poly.entity_id
_entity_poly.type
_entity_poly.pdbx_seq_one_letter_code
_entity_poly.pdbx_strand_id
1 'polypeptide(L)'
;MEGRFGNIGEYLEMKDLSTPASVVRYTNNWKGSFEGWIMTPKIGFSQLPMKSPGLNNFFMAGHWVNPGGGLPAALMTGRGVAGLICRHSGKKFRTMHF
;
A
#
# COMPACT_ATOMS: atom_id res chain seq x y z
N MET A 1 -19.19 11.81 19.29
CA MET A 1 -18.08 11.89 20.26
C MET A 1 -18.59 12.32 21.62
N GLU A 2 -19.33 13.43 21.71
CA GLU A 2 -19.81 13.97 22.99
C GLU A 2 -20.71 13.01 23.77
N GLY A 3 -21.64 12.32 23.09
CA GLY A 3 -22.48 11.30 23.74
C GLY A 3 -21.74 10.06 24.26
N ARG A 4 -20.47 9.86 23.91
CA ARG A 4 -19.64 8.73 24.37
C ARG A 4 -18.49 9.15 25.29
N PHE A 5 -17.98 10.37 25.11
CA PHE A 5 -16.77 10.87 25.77
C PHE A 5 -17.00 12.18 26.54
N GLY A 6 -18.26 12.61 26.70
CA GLY A 6 -18.59 13.86 27.39
C GLY A 6 -18.10 15.09 26.63
N ASN A 7 -17.78 16.16 27.36
CA ASN A 7 -17.44 17.46 26.78
C ASN A 7 -15.99 17.54 26.25
N ILE A 8 -15.60 16.62 25.36
CA ILE A 8 -14.23 16.50 24.84
C ILE A 8 -13.76 17.77 24.12
N GLY A 9 -14.68 18.61 23.63
CA GLY A 9 -14.37 19.88 22.99
C GLY A 9 -13.66 20.88 23.92
N GLU A 10 -13.94 20.85 25.23
CA GLU A 10 -13.30 21.73 26.21
C GLU A 10 -11.82 21.39 26.45
N TYR A 11 -11.41 20.16 26.13
CA TYR A 11 -10.04 19.66 26.31
C TYR A 11 -9.27 19.58 24.98
N LEU A 12 -9.87 20.05 23.88
CA LEU A 12 -9.24 19.98 22.56
C LEU A 12 -8.34 21.19 22.33
N GLU A 13 -7.03 21.02 22.48
CA GLU A 13 -6.04 22.08 22.21
C GLU A 13 -5.75 22.25 20.72
N MET A 14 -5.77 21.15 19.95
CA MET A 14 -5.37 21.13 18.54
C MET A 14 -6.15 20.08 17.77
N LYS A 15 -6.41 20.38 16.49
CA LYS A 15 -6.94 19.42 15.52
C LYS A 15 -6.12 19.47 14.23
N ASP A 16 -5.80 18.30 13.71
CA ASP A 16 -5.29 18.11 12.35
C ASP A 16 -6.26 17.23 11.57
N LEU A 17 -6.46 17.55 10.29
CA LEU A 17 -7.46 16.91 9.44
C LEU A 17 -6.79 16.34 8.18
N SER A 18 -6.79 15.03 8.07
CA SER A 18 -6.50 14.34 6.81
C SER A 18 -7.80 14.06 6.06
N THR A 19 -7.85 14.49 4.80
CA THR A 19 -8.97 14.23 3.88
C THR A 19 -8.48 13.39 2.70
N PRO A 20 -9.37 12.81 1.88
CA PRO A 20 -8.95 12.16 0.64
C PRO A 20 -8.10 13.06 -0.26
N ALA A 21 -8.35 14.37 -0.26
CA ALA A 21 -7.52 15.34 -0.98
C ALA A 21 -6.10 15.45 -0.40
N SER A 22 -5.94 15.33 0.93
CA SER A 22 -4.63 15.26 1.57
C SER A 22 -3.85 14.01 1.12
N VAL A 23 -4.51 12.86 1.03
CA VAL A 23 -3.90 11.60 0.56
C VAL A 23 -3.49 11.69 -0.91
N VAL A 24 -4.34 12.25 -1.77
CA VAL A 24 -3.98 12.55 -3.17
C VAL A 24 -2.75 13.47 -3.22
N ARG A 25 -2.74 14.57 -2.44
CA ARG A 25 -1.65 15.54 -2.44
C ARG A 25 -0.31 14.94 -1.99
N TYR A 26 -0.30 14.13 -0.92
CA TYR A 26 0.95 13.65 -0.33
C TYR A 26 1.52 12.41 -0.99
N THR A 27 0.68 11.51 -1.49
CA THR A 27 1.15 10.21 -1.99
C THR A 27 0.65 9.89 -3.39
N ASN A 28 -0.06 10.82 -4.04
CA ASN A 28 -0.65 10.66 -5.37
C ASN A 28 -1.52 9.39 -5.50
N ASN A 29 -2.14 8.98 -4.40
CA ASN A 29 -3.00 7.81 -4.41
C ASN A 29 -4.30 8.12 -5.14
N TRP A 30 -4.62 7.30 -6.14
CA TRP A 30 -5.83 7.46 -6.92
C TRP A 30 -7.07 7.46 -6.03
N LYS A 31 -7.96 8.44 -6.24
CA LYS A 31 -9.16 8.69 -5.43
C LYS A 31 -8.91 8.85 -3.92
N GLY A 32 -7.67 9.15 -3.49
CA GLY A 32 -7.33 9.27 -2.08
C GLY A 32 -7.36 7.95 -1.32
N SER A 33 -7.25 6.80 -2.01
CA SER A 33 -7.23 5.49 -1.36
C SER A 33 -5.89 5.25 -0.67
N PHE A 34 -5.88 5.22 0.66
CA PHE A 34 -4.66 5.03 1.45
C PHE A 34 -4.19 3.55 1.50
N GLU A 35 -5.05 2.60 1.13
CA GLU A 35 -4.75 1.15 1.09
C GLU A 35 -4.94 0.52 -0.30
N GLY A 36 -5.02 1.32 -1.36
CA GLY A 36 -5.15 0.83 -2.72
C GLY A 36 -6.56 0.30 -3.03
N TRP A 37 -6.66 -0.97 -3.42
CA TRP A 37 -7.95 -1.57 -3.81
C TRP A 37 -8.76 -2.02 -2.60
N ILE A 38 -10.06 -1.68 -2.61
CA ILE A 38 -11.00 -2.23 -1.63
C ILE A 38 -11.10 -3.74 -1.81
N MET A 39 -11.01 -4.47 -0.70
CA MET A 39 -11.18 -5.91 -0.71
C MET A 39 -12.66 -6.25 -0.82
N THR A 40 -13.02 -6.90 -1.92
CA THR A 40 -14.38 -7.40 -2.15
C THR A 40 -14.34 -8.93 -2.21
N PRO A 41 -15.45 -9.63 -1.97
CA PRO A 41 -15.50 -11.09 -2.11
C PRO A 41 -15.01 -11.60 -3.48
N LYS A 42 -15.14 -10.78 -4.53
CA LYS A 42 -14.66 -11.10 -5.89
C LYS A 42 -13.14 -10.99 -6.04
N ILE A 43 -12.51 -10.01 -5.39
CA ILE A 43 -11.06 -9.76 -5.50
C ILE A 43 -10.29 -10.63 -4.49
N GLY A 44 -10.85 -10.77 -3.28
CA GLY A 44 -10.22 -11.45 -2.16
C GLY A 44 -8.86 -10.85 -1.82
N PHE A 45 -7.96 -11.70 -1.32
CA PHE A 45 -6.57 -11.35 -0.99
C PHE A 45 -5.60 -11.66 -2.14
N SER A 46 -6.11 -11.80 -3.37
CA SER A 46 -5.28 -12.19 -4.51
C SER A 46 -4.34 -11.06 -4.89
N GLN A 47 -3.04 -11.36 -4.99
CA GLN A 47 -2.06 -10.42 -5.51
C GLN A 47 -2.31 -10.17 -7.00
N LEU A 48 -2.25 -8.90 -7.40
CA LEU A 48 -2.26 -8.53 -8.81
C LEU A 48 -0.85 -8.69 -9.40
N PRO A 49 -0.73 -8.87 -10.72
CA PRO A 49 0.58 -9.06 -11.36
C PRO A 49 1.55 -7.92 -11.05
N MET A 50 2.74 -8.27 -10.55
CA MET A 50 3.84 -7.31 -10.32
C MET A 50 4.56 -6.94 -11.61
N LYS A 51 4.21 -7.55 -12.74
CA LYS A 51 4.73 -7.23 -14.08
C LYS A 51 3.58 -6.82 -14.98
N SER A 52 3.79 -5.81 -15.81
CA SER A 52 2.83 -5.42 -16.83
C SER A 52 3.12 -6.12 -18.15
N PRO A 53 2.11 -6.69 -18.84
CA PRO A 53 2.27 -7.13 -20.23
C PRO A 53 2.79 -5.98 -21.10
N GLY A 54 3.70 -6.27 -22.03
CA GLY A 54 4.24 -5.29 -22.97
C GLY A 54 5.31 -4.34 -22.44
N LEU A 55 5.56 -4.30 -21.12
CA LEU A 55 6.62 -3.48 -20.54
C LEU A 55 7.77 -4.33 -20.03
N ASN A 56 8.92 -4.23 -20.72
CA ASN A 56 10.14 -4.91 -20.30
C ASN A 56 10.87 -4.11 -19.22
N ASN A 57 11.54 -4.78 -18.29
CA ASN A 57 12.21 -4.15 -17.14
C ASN A 57 11.32 -3.27 -16.25
N PHE A 58 10.00 -3.49 -16.28
CA PHE A 58 9.04 -2.74 -15.46
C PHE A 58 8.41 -3.65 -14.40
N PHE A 59 8.50 -3.25 -13.14
CA PHE A 59 8.00 -4.03 -11.99
C PHE A 59 7.26 -3.10 -11.03
N MET A 60 6.17 -3.60 -10.45
CA MET A 60 5.30 -2.86 -9.54
C MET A 60 5.33 -3.50 -8.15
N ALA A 61 5.47 -2.66 -7.12
CA ALA A 61 5.37 -3.02 -5.72
C ALA A 61 4.39 -2.08 -4.99
N GLY A 62 3.91 -2.49 -3.83
CA GLY A 62 3.01 -1.73 -2.97
C GLY A 62 1.56 -2.18 -3.00
N HIS A 63 0.68 -1.39 -2.38
CA HIS A 63 -0.73 -1.73 -2.18
C HIS A 63 -1.55 -1.85 -3.47
N TRP A 64 -1.06 -1.33 -4.59
CA TRP A 64 -1.75 -1.45 -5.88
C TRP A 64 -1.59 -2.84 -6.51
N VAL A 65 -0.62 -3.63 -6.05
CA VAL A 65 -0.42 -5.03 -6.46
C VAL A 65 -0.74 -6.04 -5.35
N ASN A 66 -1.07 -5.56 -4.15
CA ASN A 66 -1.47 -6.40 -3.02
C ASN A 66 -2.62 -5.73 -2.25
N PRO A 67 -3.88 -6.13 -2.52
CA PRO A 67 -5.06 -5.57 -1.85
C PRO A 67 -4.98 -5.61 -0.32
N GLY A 68 -5.62 -4.63 0.34
CA GLY A 68 -5.57 -4.45 1.79
C GLY A 68 -4.41 -3.56 2.28
N GLY A 69 -3.42 -3.28 1.42
CA GLY A 69 -2.41 -2.25 1.65
C GLY A 69 -1.61 -2.35 2.95
N GLY A 70 -1.23 -1.19 3.49
CA GLY A 70 -0.41 -1.07 4.70
C GLY A 70 1.07 -1.43 4.55
N LEU A 71 1.81 -1.30 5.64
CA LEU A 71 3.25 -1.61 5.71
C LEU A 71 3.58 -3.07 5.32
N PRO A 72 2.79 -4.09 5.72
CA PRO A 72 3.06 -5.47 5.31
C PRO A 72 3.02 -5.66 3.79
N ALA A 73 2.07 -5.01 3.09
CA ALA A 73 1.99 -5.10 1.63
C ALA A 73 3.25 -4.52 0.96
N ALA A 74 3.76 -3.39 1.43
CA ALA A 74 4.99 -2.80 0.91
C ALA A 74 6.19 -3.75 1.09
N LEU A 75 6.35 -4.35 2.28
CA LEU A 75 7.44 -5.28 2.57
C LEU A 75 7.38 -6.53 1.68
N MET A 76 6.22 -7.19 1.65
CA MET A 76 6.07 -8.46 0.92
C MET A 76 6.25 -8.28 -0.59
N THR A 77 5.62 -7.25 -1.16
CA THR A 77 5.70 -6.98 -2.60
C THR A 77 7.08 -6.48 -3.01
N GLY A 78 7.74 -5.64 -2.18
CA GLY A 78 9.11 -5.22 -2.40
C GLY A 78 10.09 -6.40 -2.45
N ARG A 79 9.97 -7.34 -1.49
CA ARG A 79 10.75 -8.58 -1.50
C ARG A 79 10.46 -9.43 -2.74
N GLY A 80 9.19 -9.56 -3.11
CA GLY A 80 8.77 -10.29 -4.32
C GLY A 80 9.37 -9.71 -5.59
N VAL A 81 9.26 -8.39 -5.78
CA VAL A 81 9.83 -7.67 -6.92
C VAL A 81 11.35 -7.81 -6.97
N ALA A 82 12.05 -7.70 -5.83
CA ALA A 82 13.50 -7.91 -5.79
C ALA A 82 13.89 -9.31 -6.29
N GLY A 83 13.15 -10.35 -5.89
CA GLY A 83 13.33 -11.71 -6.42
C GLY A 83 13.06 -11.81 -7.93
N LEU A 84 12.02 -11.15 -8.43
CA LEU A 84 11.69 -11.10 -9.86
C LEU A 84 12.77 -10.40 -10.69
N ILE A 85 13.33 -9.31 -10.18
CA ILE A 85 14.45 -8.58 -10.79
C ILE A 85 15.69 -9.47 -10.85
N CYS A 86 16.06 -10.11 -9.74
CA CYS A 86 17.20 -11.04 -9.72
C CYS A 86 17.05 -12.14 -10.77
N ARG A 87 15.88 -12.80 -10.83
CA ARG A 87 15.60 -13.83 -11.84
C ARG A 87 15.69 -13.28 -13.26
N HIS A 88 15.17 -12.07 -13.51
CA HIS A 88 15.24 -11.44 -14.83
C HIS A 88 16.68 -11.13 -15.26
N SER A 89 17.54 -10.74 -14.32
CA SER A 89 18.96 -10.45 -14.57
C SER A 89 19.88 -11.68 -14.46
N GLY A 90 19.33 -12.90 -14.36
CA GLY A 90 20.14 -14.12 -14.21
C GLY A 90 20.92 -14.22 -12.89
N LYS A 91 20.51 -13.47 -11.85
CA LYS A 91 21.15 -13.45 -10.53
C LYS A 91 20.36 -14.28 -9.52
N LYS A 92 21.05 -14.96 -8.61
CA LYS A 92 20.42 -15.63 -7.46
C LYS A 92 19.99 -14.58 -6.43
N PHE A 93 18.72 -14.60 -6.02
CA PHE A 93 18.23 -13.77 -4.92
C PHE A 93 18.85 -14.25 -3.59
N ARG A 94 19.40 -13.31 -2.81
CA ARG A 94 20.08 -13.60 -1.53
C ARG A 94 19.48 -12.72 -0.44
N THR A 95 19.33 -13.29 0.76
CA THR A 95 18.85 -12.56 1.93
C THR A 95 19.71 -12.92 3.13
N MET A 96 19.98 -11.95 4.00
CA MET A 96 20.63 -12.22 5.28
C MET A 96 19.61 -12.87 6.22
N HIS A 97 20.06 -13.87 6.98
CA HIS A 97 19.29 -14.39 8.10
C HIS A 97 19.70 -13.54 9.31
N PHE A 98 18.71 -12.95 9.97
CA PHE A 98 18.89 -12.23 11.23
C PHE A 98 18.46 -13.13 12.37
#